data_AF-A0A947UW24-F1
#
_entry.id   AF-A0A947UW24-F1
#
_cell.length_a   1.000
_cell.length_b   1.000
_cell.length_c   1.000
_cell.angle_alpha   90.00
_cell.angle_beta   90.00
_cell.angle_gamma   90.00
#
_symmetry.space_group_name_H-M   'P 1'
#
loop_
_entity.id
_entity.type
_entity.pdbx_description
1 polymer ?
#
loop_
_entity_poly.entity_id
_entity_poly.type
_entity_poly.pdbx_seq_one_letter_code
_entity_poly.pdbx_strand_id
1 'polypeptide(L)'
;EWLAQSFNRLQCGVDVVLVDMEEATDPDALPLGLAASEIMVVLPPGSTAITQAYTLVKRLAQNFGKRQFRLLLNRIESPEQAQAVAHNFAHTAERYLGVSVDYLGYIPLDERLTRAGHMHTSVVDAFPVAQSTSHFRKLADGLLRWPQPPSLGSVGGFMQRVIQGSSLVDACRRG
;
A
#
# COMPACT_ATOMS: atom_id res chain seq x y z
N GLU A 1 -13.55 20.34 1.26
CA GLU A 1 -13.13 20.96 2.54
C GLU A 1 -13.49 20.15 3.79
N TRP A 2 -14.67 19.51 3.87
CA TRP A 2 -15.09 18.75 5.07
C TRP A 2 -14.10 17.66 5.52
N LEU A 3 -13.58 16.84 4.60
CA LEU A 3 -12.57 15.81 4.92
C LEU A 3 -11.33 16.41 5.59
N ALA A 4 -10.81 17.53 5.08
CA ALA A 4 -9.62 18.16 5.65
C ALA A 4 -9.88 18.68 7.07
N GLN A 5 -11.07 19.23 7.32
CA GLN A 5 -11.49 19.66 8.65
C GLN A 5 -11.68 18.49 9.62
N SER A 6 -12.25 17.37 9.17
CA SER A 6 -12.40 16.16 9.98
C SER A 6 -11.05 15.55 10.36
N PHE A 7 -10.10 15.49 9.42
CA PHE A 7 -8.73 15.02 9.67
C PHE A 7 -7.95 15.95 10.61
N ASN A 8 -8.17 17.28 10.55
CA ASN A 8 -7.56 18.20 11.53
C ASN A 8 -8.04 17.97 12.97
N ARG A 9 -9.23 17.41 13.18
CA ARG A 9 -9.71 17.05 14.53
C ARG A 9 -9.07 15.77 15.07
N LEU A 10 -8.49 14.93 14.20
CA LEU A 10 -7.78 13.69 14.56
C LEU A 10 -6.30 13.94 14.88
N GLN A 11 -5.85 15.19 14.98
CA GLN A 11 -4.43 15.55 15.15
C GLN A 11 -3.80 15.11 16.48
N CYS A 12 -4.57 14.65 17.46
CA CYS A 12 -4.04 14.15 18.73
C CYS A 12 -4.08 12.61 18.81
N GLY A 13 -2.91 11.98 19.00
CA GLY A 13 -2.80 10.58 19.41
C GLY A 13 -2.82 9.54 18.29
N VAL A 14 -2.58 9.92 17.04
CA VAL A 14 -2.51 9.00 15.90
C VAL A 14 -1.08 8.92 15.38
N ASP A 15 -0.46 7.74 15.49
CA ASP A 15 0.90 7.48 14.99
C ASP A 15 0.92 6.98 13.54
N VAL A 16 -0.15 6.29 13.11
CA VAL A 16 -0.25 5.64 11.81
C VAL A 16 -1.62 5.90 11.19
N VAL A 17 -1.63 6.33 9.93
CA VAL A 17 -2.83 6.43 9.10
C VAL A 17 -2.70 5.41 7.97
N LEU A 18 -3.55 4.39 7.98
CA LEU A 18 -3.69 3.46 6.87
C LEU A 18 -4.77 4.00 5.93
N VAL A 19 -4.42 4.12 4.66
CA VAL A 19 -5.36 4.52 3.61
C VAL A 19 -5.57 3.30 2.73
N ASP A 20 -6.75 2.71 2.83
CA ASP A 20 -7.18 1.69 1.88
C ASP A 20 -7.64 2.37 0.59
N MET A 21 -7.11 1.90 -0.53
CA MET A 21 -7.25 2.54 -1.82
C MET A 21 -7.86 1.52 -2.76
N GLU A 22 -9.00 1.87 -3.35
CA GLU A 22 -9.53 1.10 -4.46
C GLU A 22 -8.53 1.08 -5.63
N GLU A 23 -8.70 0.10 -6.53
CA GLU A 23 -7.86 -0.10 -7.70
C GLU A 23 -7.50 1.25 -8.33
N ALA A 24 -6.21 1.58 -8.33
CA ALA A 24 -5.71 2.91 -8.70
C ALA A 24 -5.75 3.17 -10.22
N THR A 25 -6.75 2.60 -10.88
CA THR A 25 -7.32 2.97 -12.15
C THR A 25 -8.18 4.22 -12.03
N ASP A 26 -8.85 4.45 -10.90
CA ASP A 26 -9.65 5.65 -10.64
C ASP A 26 -8.73 6.86 -10.37
N PRO A 27 -8.75 7.89 -11.23
CA PRO A 27 -7.92 9.06 -11.00
C PRO A 27 -8.37 9.90 -9.80
N ASP A 28 -9.60 9.73 -9.30
CA ASP A 28 -10.08 10.42 -8.08
C ASP A 28 -9.52 9.79 -6.78
N ALA A 29 -9.07 8.54 -6.83
CA ALA A 29 -8.40 7.88 -5.70
C ALA A 29 -6.93 8.35 -5.57
N LEU A 30 -6.26 8.70 -6.67
CA LEU A 30 -4.82 9.02 -6.71
C LEU A 30 -4.34 10.07 -5.69
N PRO A 31 -5.05 11.18 -5.39
CA PRO A 31 -4.57 12.22 -4.48
C PRO A 31 -4.23 11.72 -3.07
N LEU A 32 -4.96 10.73 -2.57
CA LEU A 32 -4.71 10.12 -1.26
C LEU A 32 -3.42 9.30 -1.26
N GLY A 33 -3.18 8.52 -2.32
CA GLY A 33 -1.96 7.73 -2.50
C GLY A 33 -0.72 8.59 -2.72
N LEU A 34 -0.89 9.77 -3.32
CA LEU A 34 0.20 10.74 -3.51
C LEU A 34 0.59 11.44 -2.21
N ALA A 35 -0.39 11.69 -1.33
CA ALA A 35 -0.16 12.27 -0.03
C ALA A 35 0.49 11.29 0.96
N ALA A 36 0.35 9.98 0.73
CA ALA A 36 0.99 8.96 1.53
C ALA A 36 2.53 9.06 1.45
N SER A 37 3.16 8.92 2.62
CA SER A 37 4.61 8.90 2.74
C SER A 37 5.23 7.61 2.21
N GLU A 38 4.52 6.50 2.39
CA GLU A 38 4.91 5.15 1.96
C GLU A 38 3.76 4.59 1.10
N ILE A 39 4.09 3.90 0.01
CA ILE A 39 3.12 3.26 -0.88
C ILE A 39 3.34 1.75 -0.83
N MET A 40 2.36 1.02 -0.31
CA MET A 40 2.37 -0.44 -0.27
C MET A 40 1.51 -1.00 -1.40
N VAL A 41 2.11 -1.83 -2.24
CA VAL A 41 1.46 -2.56 -3.32
C VAL A 41 1.18 -3.97 -2.82
N VAL A 42 -0.11 -4.34 -2.75
CA VAL A 42 -0.54 -5.69 -2.38
C VAL A 42 -0.74 -6.51 -3.63
N LEU A 43 -0.01 -7.61 -3.78
CA LEU A 43 0.03 -8.42 -4.99
C LEU A 43 -0.45 -9.86 -4.70
N PRO A 44 -1.67 -10.23 -5.12
CA PRO A 44 -2.13 -11.63 -5.09
C PRO A 44 -1.42 -12.48 -6.16
N PRO A 45 -1.49 -13.83 -6.09
CA PRO A 45 -0.95 -14.69 -7.13
C PRO A 45 -1.66 -14.48 -8.47
N GLY A 46 -0.90 -14.55 -9.56
CA GLY A 46 -1.43 -14.51 -10.93
C GLY A 46 -0.74 -13.49 -11.83
N SER A 47 -0.61 -13.81 -13.11
CA SER A 47 0.05 -12.96 -14.12
C SER A 47 -0.69 -11.64 -14.36
N THR A 48 -2.03 -11.66 -14.33
CA THR A 48 -2.85 -10.46 -14.45
C THR A 48 -2.59 -9.48 -13.30
N ALA A 49 -2.54 -9.99 -12.06
CA ALA A 49 -2.27 -9.17 -10.88
C ALA A 49 -0.87 -8.53 -10.93
N ILE A 50 0.14 -9.28 -11.39
CA ILE A 50 1.50 -8.76 -11.61
C ILE A 50 1.47 -7.61 -12.61
N THR A 51 0.75 -7.78 -13.72
CA THR A 51 0.64 -6.77 -14.78
C THR A 51 -0.05 -5.50 -14.30
N GLN A 52 -1.15 -5.64 -13.54
CA GLN A 52 -1.87 -4.52 -12.94
C GLN A 52 -1.01 -3.77 -11.93
N ALA A 53 -0.36 -4.48 -11.00
CA ALA A 53 0.54 -3.90 -10.02
C ALA A 53 1.70 -3.14 -10.69
N TYR A 54 2.31 -3.72 -11.72
CA TYR A 54 3.38 -3.07 -12.48
C TYR A 54 2.89 -1.82 -13.20
N THR A 55 1.70 -1.88 -13.80
CA THR A 55 1.08 -0.73 -14.48
C THR A 55 0.81 0.40 -13.50
N LEU A 56 0.37 0.07 -12.28
CA LEU A 56 0.18 1.06 -11.21
C LEU A 56 1.50 1.70 -10.80
N VAL A 57 2.53 0.90 -10.51
CA VAL A 57 3.86 1.39 -10.15
C VAL A 57 4.42 2.29 -11.26
N LYS A 58 4.31 1.86 -12.52
CA LYS A 58 4.72 2.65 -13.69
C LYS A 58 4.00 3.99 -13.75
N ARG A 59 2.67 4.01 -13.58
CA ARG A 59 1.88 5.24 -13.58
C ARG A 59 2.30 6.18 -12.45
N LEU A 60 2.44 5.67 -11.23
CA LEU A 60 2.87 6.45 -10.07
C LEU A 60 4.28 7.02 -10.22
N ALA A 61 5.17 6.26 -10.85
CA ALA A 61 6.53 6.69 -11.13
C ALA A 61 6.60 7.76 -12.22
N GLN A 62 5.88 7.56 -13.33
CA GLN A 62 5.94 8.44 -14.50
C GLN A 62 5.16 9.73 -14.31
N ASN A 63 3.94 9.66 -13.76
CA ASN A 63 3.05 10.81 -13.70
C ASN A 63 3.26 11.64 -12.42
N PHE A 64 3.80 11.02 -11.36
CA PHE A 64 3.88 11.66 -10.04
C PHE A 64 5.26 11.55 -9.39
N GLY A 65 6.26 11.03 -10.10
CA GLY A 65 7.65 11.01 -9.66
C GLY A 65 7.94 10.13 -8.43
N LYS A 66 7.03 9.21 -8.06
CA LYS A 66 7.26 8.29 -6.94
C LYS A 66 8.35 7.26 -7.30
N ARG A 67 9.32 7.08 -6.42
CA ARG A 67 10.52 6.24 -6.68
C ARG A 67 10.68 5.06 -5.74
N GLN A 68 9.96 5.04 -4.62
CA GLN A 68 10.06 4.00 -3.60
C GLN A 68 8.69 3.40 -3.38
N PHE A 69 8.63 2.07 -3.41
CA PHE A 69 7.42 1.29 -3.22
C PHE A 69 7.71 0.12 -2.29
N ARG A 70 6.70 -0.34 -1.58
CA ARG A 70 6.77 -1.56 -0.78
C ARG A 70 5.89 -2.63 -1.42
N LEU A 71 6.34 -3.87 -1.45
CA LEU A 71 5.60 -4.99 -2.04
C LEU A 71 5.22 -6.01 -0.95
N LEU A 72 3.92 -6.23 -0.79
CA LEU A 72 3.38 -7.30 0.03
C LEU A 72 2.71 -8.33 -0.88
N LEU A 73 3.17 -9.57 -0.84
CA LEU A 73 2.48 -10.64 -1.57
C LEU A 73 1.33 -11.18 -0.73
N ASN A 74 0.18 -11.44 -1.35
CA ASN A 74 -1.01 -11.91 -0.65
C ASN A 74 -1.42 -13.28 -1.16
N ARG A 75 -1.94 -14.15 -0.28
CA ARG A 75 -2.42 -15.49 -0.62
C ARG A 75 -1.39 -16.36 -1.37
N ILE A 76 -0.15 -16.40 -0.88
CA ILE A 76 0.92 -17.22 -1.46
C ILE A 76 1.02 -18.57 -0.74
N GLU A 77 1.24 -19.65 -1.48
CA GLU A 77 1.34 -21.00 -0.91
C GLU A 77 2.75 -21.30 -0.37
N SER A 78 3.80 -20.86 -1.09
CA SER A 78 5.19 -21.18 -0.78
C SER A 78 6.06 -19.93 -0.57
N PRO A 79 6.93 -19.92 0.44
CA PRO A 79 7.89 -18.82 0.63
C PRO A 79 8.88 -18.69 -0.53
N GLU A 80 9.28 -19.80 -1.17
CA GLU A 80 10.15 -19.80 -2.35
C GLU A 80 9.48 -19.11 -3.53
N GLN A 81 8.20 -19.41 -3.77
CA GLN A 81 7.39 -18.73 -4.77
C GLN A 81 7.31 -17.22 -4.48
N ALA A 82 7.08 -16.85 -3.21
CA ALA A 82 7.01 -15.47 -2.79
C ALA A 82 8.31 -14.71 -3.10
N GLN A 83 9.46 -15.29 -2.76
CA GLN A 83 10.78 -14.71 -3.03
C GLN A 83 11.03 -14.55 -4.54
N ALA A 84 10.71 -15.57 -5.34
CA ALA A 84 10.92 -15.53 -6.79
C ALA A 84 10.08 -14.42 -7.45
N VAL A 85 8.80 -14.30 -7.09
CA VAL A 85 7.90 -13.26 -7.61
C VAL A 85 8.39 -11.87 -7.20
N ALA A 86 8.71 -11.68 -5.91
CA ALA A 86 9.18 -10.41 -5.40
C ALA A 86 10.50 -9.96 -6.07
N HIS A 87 11.45 -10.88 -6.23
CA HIS A 87 12.73 -10.61 -6.89
C HIS A 87 12.52 -10.18 -8.35
N ASN A 88 11.75 -10.94 -9.11
CA ASN A 88 11.48 -10.64 -10.52
C ASN A 88 10.74 -9.31 -10.68
N PHE A 89 9.75 -9.04 -9.82
CA PHE A 89 9.00 -7.78 -9.84
C PHE A 89 9.92 -6.59 -9.55
N ALA A 90 10.70 -6.66 -8.47
CA ALA A 90 11.63 -5.60 -8.07
C ALA A 90 12.69 -5.35 -9.14
N HIS A 91 13.31 -6.40 -9.66
CA HIS A 91 14.32 -6.29 -10.73
C HIS A 91 13.76 -5.65 -12.01
N THR A 92 12.54 -6.04 -12.40
CA THR A 92 11.88 -5.48 -13.58
C THR A 92 11.54 -4.00 -13.35
N ALA A 93 10.97 -3.66 -12.19
CA ALA A 93 10.62 -2.29 -11.84
C ALA A 93 11.87 -1.38 -11.78
N GLU A 94 12.97 -1.86 -11.19
CA GLU A 94 14.23 -1.13 -11.15
C GLU A 94 14.80 -0.90 -12.55
N ARG A 95 14.91 -1.97 -13.35
CA ARG A 95 15.49 -1.92 -14.69
C ARG A 95 14.74 -1.01 -15.65
N TYR A 96 13.41 -1.05 -15.64
CA TYR A 96 12.59 -0.40 -16.66
C TYR A 96 11.92 0.90 -16.19
N LEU A 97 11.72 1.08 -14.87
CA LEU A 97 11.08 2.28 -14.32
C LEU A 97 12.04 3.14 -13.50
N GLY A 98 13.21 2.61 -13.12
CA GLY A 98 14.16 3.30 -12.23
C GLY A 98 13.53 3.58 -10.86
N VAL A 99 12.82 2.59 -10.31
CA VAL A 99 12.19 2.66 -8.99
C VAL A 99 12.71 1.53 -8.11
N SER A 100 12.77 1.78 -6.80
CA SER A 100 13.08 0.79 -5.79
C SER A 100 11.80 0.18 -5.26
N VAL A 101 11.78 -1.15 -5.15
CA VAL A 101 10.65 -1.91 -4.60
C VAL A 101 11.17 -2.81 -3.48
N ASP A 102 10.79 -2.49 -2.24
CA ASP A 102 11.19 -3.25 -1.06
C ASP A 102 10.16 -4.33 -0.72
N TYR A 103 10.61 -5.57 -0.63
CA TYR A 103 9.76 -6.70 -0.28
C TYR A 103 9.49 -6.76 1.23
N LEU A 104 8.20 -6.76 1.60
CA LEU A 104 7.75 -6.78 3.01
C LEU A 104 7.49 -8.19 3.55
N GLY A 105 7.46 -9.20 2.68
CA GLY A 105 7.01 -10.54 3.02
C GLY A 105 5.71 -10.91 2.29
N TYR A 106 5.08 -11.98 2.77
CA TYR A 106 3.83 -12.48 2.20
C TYR A 106 2.81 -12.86 3.26
N ILE A 107 1.54 -12.80 2.88
CA ILE A 107 0.45 -13.44 3.62
C ILE A 107 0.18 -14.81 2.97
N PRO A 108 0.21 -15.92 3.75
CA PRO A 108 -0.01 -17.25 3.21
C PRO A 108 -1.45 -17.43 2.71
N LEU A 109 -1.64 -18.35 1.76
CA LEU A 109 -2.97 -18.87 1.45
C LEU A 109 -3.54 -19.57 2.69
N ASP A 110 -4.64 -19.06 3.22
CA ASP A 110 -5.23 -19.53 4.48
C ASP A 110 -6.76 -19.45 4.40
N GLU A 111 -7.45 -20.59 4.50
CA GLU A 111 -8.92 -20.68 4.47
C GLU A 111 -9.58 -19.89 5.61
N ARG A 112 -8.85 -19.66 6.71
CA ARG A 112 -9.34 -18.88 7.84
C ARG A 112 -9.57 -17.42 7.49
N LEU A 113 -8.89 -16.88 6.47
CA LEU A 113 -9.15 -15.54 5.94
C LEU A 113 -10.58 -15.44 5.39
N THR A 114 -10.98 -16.42 4.57
CA THR A 114 -12.33 -16.48 4.00
C THR A 114 -13.37 -16.69 5.10
N ARG A 115 -13.11 -17.59 6.04
CA ARG A 115 -14.02 -17.86 7.16
C ARG A 115 -14.21 -16.63 8.06
N ALA A 116 -13.13 -15.92 8.40
CA ALA A 116 -13.21 -14.69 9.19
C ALA A 116 -14.02 -13.62 8.44
N GLY A 117 -13.82 -13.49 7.12
CA GLY A 117 -14.63 -12.63 6.27
C GLY A 117 -16.13 -12.95 6.32
N HIS A 118 -16.50 -14.24 6.27
CA HIS A 118 -17.91 -14.67 6.41
C HIS A 118 -18.48 -14.39 7.81
N MET A 119 -17.62 -14.32 8.82
CA MET A 119 -17.99 -13.95 10.19
C MET A 119 -17.97 -12.42 10.42
N HIS A 120 -17.67 -11.62 9.38
CA HIS A 120 -17.51 -10.17 9.47
C HIS A 120 -16.53 -9.72 10.58
N THR A 121 -15.43 -10.44 10.73
CA THR A 121 -14.40 -10.15 11.72
C THR A 121 -13.00 -10.33 11.13
N SER A 122 -11.99 -9.79 11.80
CA SER A 122 -10.61 -9.94 11.35
C SER A 122 -10.12 -11.38 11.61
N VAL A 123 -9.21 -11.87 10.76
CA VAL A 123 -8.58 -13.19 11.00
C VAL A 123 -7.75 -13.20 12.29
N VAL A 124 -7.23 -12.03 12.68
CA VAL A 124 -6.43 -11.85 13.89
C VAL A 124 -7.28 -12.10 15.14
N ASP A 125 -8.53 -11.66 15.12
CA ASP A 125 -9.46 -11.81 16.24
C ASP A 125 -10.13 -13.18 16.24
N ALA A 126 -10.65 -13.64 15.09
CA ALA A 126 -11.34 -14.93 15.00
C ALA A 126 -10.40 -16.13 15.12
N PHE A 127 -9.17 -16.01 14.61
CA PHE A 127 -8.20 -17.11 14.54
C PHE A 127 -6.81 -16.63 14.97
N PRO A 128 -6.59 -16.37 16.28
CA PRO A 128 -5.37 -15.76 16.80
C PRO A 128 -4.09 -16.61 16.60
N VAL A 129 -4.25 -17.90 16.35
CA VAL A 129 -3.17 -18.89 16.11
C VAL A 129 -3.03 -19.28 14.62
N ALA A 130 -3.71 -18.57 13.72
CA ALA A 130 -3.61 -18.83 12.28
C ALA A 130 -2.23 -18.44 11.73
N GLN A 131 -1.82 -19.12 10.64
CA GLN A 131 -0.58 -18.78 9.95
C GLN A 131 -0.66 -17.37 9.37
N SER A 132 -1.79 -17.01 8.76
CA SER A 132 -2.05 -15.64 8.27
C SER A 132 -1.96 -14.60 9.38
N THR A 133 -2.54 -14.87 10.57
CA THR A 133 -2.43 -14.00 11.75
C THR A 133 -0.99 -13.74 12.18
N SER A 134 -0.15 -14.79 12.20
CA SER A 134 1.28 -14.62 12.53
C SER A 134 1.99 -13.72 11.51
N HIS A 135 1.67 -13.83 10.22
CA HIS A 135 2.26 -12.99 9.17
C HIS A 135 1.77 -11.54 9.25
N PHE A 136 0.49 -11.31 9.56
CA PHE A 136 -0.02 -9.96 9.80
C PHE A 136 0.64 -9.28 11.00
N ARG A 137 0.88 -10.00 12.10
CA ARG A 137 1.60 -9.47 13.26
C ARG A 137 3.05 -9.09 12.90
N LYS A 138 3.76 -9.97 12.18
CA LYS A 138 5.13 -9.68 11.70
C LYS A 138 5.16 -8.46 10.77
N LEU A 139 4.17 -8.34 9.88
CA LEU A 139 4.02 -7.18 9.00
C LEU A 139 3.84 -5.92 9.84
N ALA A 140 2.89 -5.91 10.78
CA ALA A 140 2.62 -4.78 11.67
C ALA A 140 3.86 -4.35 12.46
N ASP A 141 4.62 -5.30 13.03
CA ASP A 141 5.89 -5.02 13.71
C ASP A 141 6.91 -4.38 12.76
N GLY A 142 6.92 -4.79 11.50
CA GLY A 142 7.75 -4.20 10.45
C GLY A 142 7.36 -2.75 10.12
N LEU A 143 6.06 -2.48 10.01
CA LEU A 143 5.52 -1.14 9.72
C LEU A 143 5.94 -0.12 10.79
N LEU A 144 5.90 -0.52 12.06
CA LEU A 144 6.26 0.36 13.19
C LEU A 144 7.75 0.76 13.20
N ARG A 145 8.60 0.03 12.46
CA ARG A 145 10.04 0.32 12.34
C ARG A 145 10.41 1.09 11.09
N TRP A 146 9.44 1.46 10.25
CA TRP A 146 9.75 2.23 9.06
C TRP A 146 10.32 3.61 9.38
N PRO A 147 11.23 4.12 8.54
CA PRO A 147 11.79 5.44 8.72
C PRO A 147 10.66 6.46 8.67
N GLN A 148 10.47 7.17 9.78
CA GLN A 148 9.55 8.29 9.84
C GLN A 148 10.13 9.39 8.95
N PRO A 149 9.43 9.87 7.90
CA PRO A 149 9.92 11.00 7.14
C PRO A 149 10.17 12.19 8.08
N PRO A 150 11.26 12.94 7.86
CA PRO A 150 11.71 14.01 8.77
C PRO A 150 10.68 15.13 8.95
N SER A 151 9.67 15.18 8.07
CA SER A 151 8.49 16.01 8.20
C SER A 151 7.22 15.16 8.07
N LEU A 152 6.93 14.30 9.04
CA LEU A 152 5.52 14.11 9.39
C LEU A 152 5.02 15.44 9.94
N GLY A 153 4.60 16.31 9.02
CA GLY A 153 3.56 17.27 9.37
C GLY A 153 2.43 16.50 10.03
N SER A 154 1.73 17.14 10.96
CA SER A 154 0.54 16.59 11.60
C SER A 154 -0.42 15.98 10.59
N VAL A 155 -1.49 15.34 11.03
CA VAL A 155 -2.58 14.91 10.14
C VAL A 155 -3.02 16.03 9.16
N GLY A 156 -2.84 17.31 9.52
CA GLY A 156 -3.00 18.45 8.59
C GLY A 156 -2.02 18.50 7.41
N GLY A 157 -0.76 18.10 7.59
CA GLY A 157 0.24 17.98 6.52
C GLY A 157 -0.03 16.84 5.54
N PHE A 158 -0.68 15.76 5.98
CA PHE A 158 -1.25 14.76 5.05
C PHE A 158 -2.34 15.41 4.18
N MET A 159 -3.32 16.08 4.79
CA MET A 159 -4.42 16.72 4.03
C MET A 159 -3.96 17.81 3.09
N GLN A 160 -2.95 18.59 3.47
CA GLN A 160 -2.35 19.58 2.57
C GLN A 160 -1.72 18.92 1.34
N ARG A 161 -1.05 17.77 1.51
CA ARG A 161 -0.54 16.98 0.39
C ARG A 161 -1.66 16.36 -0.45
N VAL A 162 -2.79 15.95 0.15
CA VAL A 162 -3.96 15.46 -0.61
C VAL A 162 -4.51 16.56 -1.51
N ILE A 163 -4.71 17.77 -0.97
CA ILE A 163 -5.22 18.92 -1.73
C ILE A 163 -4.26 19.29 -2.87
N GLN A 164 -2.95 19.32 -2.60
CA GLN A 164 -1.93 19.56 -3.63
C GLN A 164 -1.94 18.44 -4.69
N GLY A 165 -2.07 17.17 -4.28
CA GLY A 165 -2.17 16.01 -5.15
C GLY A 165 -3.37 16.06 -6.09
N SER A 166 -4.54 16.51 -5.62
CA SER A 166 -5.74 16.69 -6.45
C SER A 166 -5.49 17.68 -7.59
N SER A 167 -4.82 18.80 -7.32
CA SER A 167 -4.49 19.78 -8.38
C SER A 167 -3.53 19.24 -9.44
N LEU A 168 -2.60 18.35 -9.05
CA LEU A 168 -1.68 17.68 -9.98
C LEU A 168 -2.41 16.67 -10.87
N VAL A 169 -3.34 15.90 -10.29
CA VAL A 169 -4.18 14.98 -11.07
C VAL A 169 -5.03 15.74 -12.10
N ASP A 170 -5.62 16.87 -11.71
CA ASP A 170 -6.41 17.71 -12.63
C ASP A 170 -5.56 18.33 -13.75
N ALA A 171 -4.30 18.64 -13.48
CA ALA A 171 -3.36 19.10 -14.51
C ALA A 171 -3.03 17.99 -15.51
N CYS A 172 -2.79 16.76 -15.05
CA CYS A 172 -2.56 15.60 -15.91
C CYS A 172 -3.78 15.17 -16.73
N ARG A 173 -5.01 15.49 -16.30
CA ARG A 173 -6.25 15.22 -17.08
C ARG A 173 -6.46 16.18 -18.26
N ARG A 174 -5.79 17.33 -18.27
CA ARG A 174 -6.01 18.41 -19.27
C ARG A 174 -4.99 18.47 -20.40
N GLY A 175 -3.93 17.65 -20.34
CA GLY A 175 -2.90 17.54 -21.38
C GLY A 175 -2.92 16.17 -22.03
#